data_AF-A0A1H3RZE5-F1
#
_entry.id   AF-A0A1H3RZE5-F1
#
_cell.length_a   1.000
_cell.length_b   1.000
_cell.length_c   1.000
_cell.angle_alpha   90.00
_cell.angle_beta   90.00
_cell.angle_gamma   90.00
#
_symmetry.space_group_name_H-M   'P 1'
#
loop_
_entity.id
_entity.type
_entity.pdbx_description
1 polymer ?
#
loop_
_entity_poly.entity_id
_entity_poly.type
_entity_poly.pdbx_seq_one_letter_code
_entity_poly.pdbx_strand_id
1 'polypeptide(L)'
;MIGIVAPTAAGRAHAARLATAWPDEVRVFDGPVHSQLDAAWANNDVVVCFLATGATVRLIAPLLADKHTDPGVVCVDEAGRFAVALTGGHDGGANDAARRIAALLGAEPVITTATDSVGLPPLDGFGADLGFRLADPAPVARVTRAMLDGAGVTVVSDATWPVPPLPAGADPAQPDDDTTQPVPSLSGAGSVRLVVSDRTDAVGDLLYRPPSLVVGVGASRGVTAEAVAAVVDAALATGGLDRASVRALATVDVKADEAGILAFAEDQGWPVLTFPADDLAAEDVPTPSEVVRAAVGTPSVAEAAALRAARDAGRDASLVVAKRVTPTATAAVARLVPRGRLTIVGIGPGAEDLRTPRATAALRRASVVVGLDQYVDQVRHLLSPGARIVESVLGEESKRAREAVELATEGHAVVLIGSGDAGLYAMASPALELAGADVDVEAVPGVTAALAASALLGAPLGHDHAYVSLSDLHTPWPVIVERLRAVAGADLVACLYNPRSKARTAQFAEALAILGKHRPPETPVGVVRDASRAGQRVHLTTLAALTADPSIVDMRSVVLVGSSRSRLVAGRMVTPREYTWLS
;
A
#
# COMPACT_ATOMS: atom_id res chain seq x y z
N MET A 1 -16.12 -9.84 -8.14
CA MET A 1 -17.39 -9.36 -8.75
C MET A 1 -18.43 -9.13 -7.66
N ILE A 2 -19.23 -8.07 -7.78
CA ILE A 2 -20.27 -7.66 -6.81
C ILE A 2 -21.65 -7.80 -7.46
N GLY A 3 -22.48 -8.71 -6.94
CA GLY A 3 -23.87 -8.87 -7.35
C GLY A 3 -24.83 -8.01 -6.52
N ILE A 4 -25.80 -7.35 -7.16
CA ILE A 4 -26.71 -6.43 -6.49
C ILE A 4 -28.13 -6.99 -6.43
N VAL A 5 -28.73 -6.93 -5.24
CA VAL A 5 -30.15 -7.21 -5.00
C VAL A 5 -30.84 -5.92 -4.56
N ALA A 6 -31.70 -5.36 -5.41
CA ALA A 6 -32.33 -4.05 -5.23
C ALA A 6 -33.82 -4.06 -5.65
N PRO A 7 -34.73 -4.55 -4.79
CA PRO A 7 -36.14 -4.67 -5.15
C PRO A 7 -36.91 -3.33 -5.12
N THR A 8 -36.42 -2.33 -4.38
CA THR A 8 -37.06 -1.01 -4.23
C THR A 8 -36.51 0.02 -5.21
N ALA A 9 -37.25 1.10 -5.44
CA ALA A 9 -36.79 2.20 -6.29
C ALA A 9 -35.58 2.93 -5.70
N ALA A 10 -35.54 3.15 -4.38
CA ALA A 10 -34.40 3.78 -3.73
C ALA A 10 -33.17 2.87 -3.76
N GLY A 11 -33.35 1.56 -3.50
CA GLY A 11 -32.30 0.56 -3.66
C GLY A 11 -31.71 0.55 -5.07
N ARG A 12 -32.55 0.61 -6.12
CA ARG A 12 -32.09 0.71 -7.51
C ARG A 12 -31.32 2.00 -7.80
N ALA A 13 -31.68 3.12 -7.17
CA ALA A 13 -30.94 4.38 -7.32
C ALA A 13 -29.52 4.26 -6.71
N HIS A 14 -29.38 3.65 -5.54
CA HIS A 14 -28.07 3.38 -4.95
C HIS A 14 -27.28 2.35 -5.78
N ALA A 15 -27.92 1.29 -6.25
CA ALA A 15 -27.32 0.31 -7.16
C ALA A 15 -26.74 0.96 -8.42
N ALA A 16 -27.47 1.90 -9.03
CA ALA A 16 -27.01 2.64 -10.19
C ALA A 16 -25.78 3.51 -9.89
N ARG A 17 -25.69 4.09 -8.69
CA ARG A 17 -24.47 4.81 -8.25
C ARG A 17 -23.27 3.88 -8.14
N LEU A 18 -23.46 2.68 -7.57
CA LEU A 18 -22.41 1.65 -7.49
C LEU A 18 -21.97 1.22 -8.89
N ALA A 19 -22.91 0.90 -9.78
CA ALA A 19 -22.60 0.50 -11.15
C ALA A 19 -21.91 1.61 -11.96
N THR A 20 -22.23 2.88 -11.71
CA THR A 20 -21.55 4.01 -12.35
C THR A 20 -20.12 4.18 -11.84
N ALA A 21 -19.89 3.98 -10.54
CA ALA A 21 -18.56 4.10 -9.94
C ALA A 21 -17.66 2.90 -10.28
N TRP A 22 -18.23 1.70 -10.40
CA TRP A 22 -17.52 0.44 -10.59
C TRP A 22 -18.15 -0.41 -11.72
N PRO A 23 -18.09 0.06 -12.97
CA PRO A 23 -18.82 -0.56 -14.09
C PRO A 23 -18.38 -1.99 -14.40
N ASP A 24 -17.11 -2.32 -14.16
CA ASP A 24 -16.55 -3.64 -14.43
C ASP A 24 -16.68 -4.62 -13.25
N GLU A 25 -17.03 -4.11 -12.06
CA GLU A 25 -17.13 -4.93 -10.84
C GLU A 25 -18.59 -5.23 -10.45
N VAL A 26 -19.52 -4.35 -10.76
CA VAL A 26 -20.91 -4.41 -10.26
C VAL A 26 -21.86 -4.98 -11.31
N ARG A 27 -22.60 -6.02 -10.93
CA ARG A 27 -23.70 -6.59 -11.73
C ARG A 27 -25.02 -6.39 -11.03
N VAL A 28 -25.93 -5.70 -11.72
CA VAL A 28 -27.31 -5.48 -11.26
C VAL A 28 -28.21 -6.52 -11.90
N PHE A 29 -29.05 -7.16 -11.08
CA PHE A 29 -30.00 -8.17 -11.55
C PHE A 29 -31.42 -7.62 -11.50
N ASP A 30 -32.21 -7.95 -12.52
CA ASP A 30 -33.62 -7.59 -12.62
C ASP A 30 -34.54 -8.72 -12.12
N GLY A 31 -35.81 -8.38 -11.88
CA GLY A 31 -36.86 -9.33 -11.52
C GLY A 31 -37.20 -9.36 -10.03
N PRO A 32 -37.95 -10.38 -9.55
CA PRO A 32 -38.28 -10.55 -8.14
C PRO A 32 -37.03 -10.75 -7.27
N VAL A 33 -37.11 -10.34 -6.00
CA VAL A 33 -35.97 -10.36 -5.07
C VAL A 33 -35.26 -11.72 -4.97
N HIS A 34 -36.01 -12.83 -4.99
CA HIS A 34 -35.43 -14.18 -4.96
C HIS A 34 -34.62 -14.48 -6.23
N SER A 35 -35.15 -14.14 -7.41
CA SER A 35 -34.43 -14.35 -8.67
C SER A 35 -33.17 -13.50 -8.78
N GLN A 36 -33.22 -12.25 -8.29
CA GLN A 36 -32.02 -11.42 -8.19
C GLN A 36 -30.97 -12.04 -7.28
N LEU A 37 -31.41 -12.52 -6.10
CA LEU A 37 -30.52 -13.13 -5.11
C LEU A 37 -29.89 -14.42 -5.64
N ASP A 38 -30.67 -15.32 -6.23
CA ASP A 38 -30.15 -16.57 -6.78
C ASP A 38 -29.09 -16.32 -7.87
N ALA A 39 -29.36 -15.37 -8.76
CA ALA A 39 -28.41 -14.99 -9.82
C ALA A 39 -27.15 -14.31 -9.26
N ALA A 40 -27.31 -13.45 -8.25
CA ALA A 40 -26.20 -12.80 -7.56
C ALA A 40 -25.34 -13.81 -6.80
N TRP A 41 -25.96 -14.74 -6.09
CA TRP A 41 -25.30 -15.75 -5.26
C TRP A 41 -24.44 -16.71 -6.08
N ALA A 42 -24.92 -17.14 -7.25
CA ALA A 42 -24.22 -18.13 -8.06
C ALA A 42 -22.99 -17.61 -8.82
N ASN A 43 -22.87 -16.29 -9.05
CA ASN A 43 -21.94 -15.74 -10.02
C ASN A 43 -21.07 -14.58 -9.49
N ASN A 44 -21.06 -14.33 -8.19
CA ASN A 44 -20.35 -13.20 -7.61
C ASN A 44 -19.71 -13.58 -6.28
N ASP A 45 -18.57 -12.95 -5.97
CA ASP A 45 -17.83 -13.15 -4.72
C ASP A 45 -18.48 -12.39 -3.55
N VAL A 46 -19.17 -11.29 -3.87
CA VAL A 46 -19.90 -10.46 -2.89
C VAL A 46 -21.31 -10.18 -3.39
N VAL A 47 -22.30 -10.29 -2.51
CA VAL A 47 -23.69 -9.90 -2.75
C VAL A 47 -24.06 -8.70 -1.88
N VAL A 48 -24.56 -7.64 -2.51
CA VAL A 48 -25.01 -6.43 -1.84
C VAL A 48 -26.53 -6.33 -1.92
N CYS A 49 -27.18 -6.41 -0.78
CA CYS A 49 -28.63 -6.36 -0.64
C CYS A 49 -29.08 -4.99 -0.15
N PHE A 50 -29.75 -4.21 -1.01
CA PHE A 50 -30.43 -2.97 -0.63
C PHE A 50 -31.76 -3.29 0.05
N LEU A 51 -31.66 -3.78 1.28
CA LEU A 51 -32.75 -4.34 2.08
C LEU A 51 -32.42 -4.15 3.56
N ALA A 52 -33.46 -4.12 4.40
CA ALA A 52 -33.27 -4.18 5.85
C ALA A 52 -32.55 -5.48 6.24
N THR A 53 -31.63 -5.41 7.20
CA THR A 53 -30.83 -6.55 7.66
C THR A 53 -31.67 -7.80 7.96
N GLY A 54 -32.79 -7.65 8.66
CA GLY A 54 -33.66 -8.78 8.99
C GLY A 54 -34.33 -9.44 7.77
N ALA A 55 -34.57 -8.70 6.68
CA ALA A 55 -35.06 -9.27 5.44
C ALA A 55 -33.93 -10.01 4.72
N THR A 56 -32.75 -9.39 4.60
CA THR A 56 -31.56 -10.00 4.00
C THR A 56 -31.22 -11.33 4.67
N VAL A 57 -31.13 -11.36 6.01
CA VAL A 57 -30.80 -12.58 6.77
C VAL A 57 -31.79 -13.72 6.48
N ARG A 58 -33.09 -13.43 6.41
CA ARG A 58 -34.11 -14.46 6.10
C ARG A 58 -34.00 -15.00 4.67
N LEU A 59 -33.64 -14.14 3.73
CA LEU A 59 -33.48 -14.50 2.32
C LEU A 59 -32.24 -15.36 2.08
N ILE A 60 -31.12 -15.03 2.74
CA ILE A 60 -29.85 -15.76 2.56
C ILE A 60 -29.77 -17.03 3.43
N ALA A 61 -30.51 -17.10 4.55
CA ALA A 61 -30.48 -18.26 5.45
C ALA A 61 -30.59 -19.64 4.76
N PRO A 62 -31.49 -19.86 3.78
CA PRO A 62 -31.56 -21.14 3.06
C PRO A 62 -30.42 -21.37 2.05
N LEU A 63 -29.64 -20.35 1.73
CA LEU A 63 -28.53 -20.41 0.76
C LEU A 63 -27.16 -20.61 1.44
N LEU A 64 -27.04 -20.27 2.72
CA LEU A 64 -25.80 -20.43 3.48
C LEU A 64 -25.44 -21.90 3.62
N ALA A 65 -24.24 -22.27 3.19
CA ALA A 65 -23.74 -23.63 3.20
C ALA A 65 -22.36 -23.71 3.85
N ASP A 66 -21.38 -22.98 3.33
CA ASP A 66 -20.00 -23.01 3.81
C ASP A 66 -19.34 -21.63 3.73
N LYS A 67 -18.72 -21.20 4.84
CA LYS A 67 -18.14 -19.85 4.96
C LYS A 67 -17.01 -19.54 3.98
N HIS A 68 -16.42 -20.55 3.34
CA HIS A 68 -15.33 -20.42 2.38
C HIS A 68 -15.82 -20.38 0.93
N THR A 69 -17.01 -20.91 0.65
CA THR A 69 -17.59 -20.92 -0.70
C THR A 69 -18.75 -19.95 -0.86
N ASP A 70 -19.43 -19.62 0.24
CA ASP A 70 -20.52 -18.66 0.23
C ASP A 70 -19.98 -17.25 -0.05
N PRO A 71 -20.69 -16.45 -0.87
CA PRO A 71 -20.28 -15.07 -1.12
C PRO A 71 -20.35 -14.24 0.16
N GLY A 72 -19.50 -13.20 0.22
CA GLY A 72 -19.64 -12.16 1.23
C GLY A 72 -20.96 -11.42 1.05
N VAL A 73 -21.67 -11.12 2.15
CA VAL A 73 -22.94 -10.40 2.08
C VAL A 73 -22.85 -9.07 2.80
N VAL A 74 -23.23 -8.00 2.11
CA VAL A 74 -23.41 -6.66 2.68
C VAL A 74 -24.86 -6.26 2.54
N CYS A 75 -25.51 -5.82 3.62
CA CYS A 75 -26.81 -5.16 3.51
C CYS A 75 -26.69 -3.65 3.67
N VAL A 76 -27.37 -2.92 2.80
CA VAL A 76 -27.47 -1.46 2.85
C VAL A 76 -28.92 -1.08 3.09
N ASP A 77 -29.18 -0.25 4.10
CA ASP A 77 -30.57 0.17 4.38
C ASP A 77 -31.11 1.11 3.29
N GLU A 78 -32.43 1.23 3.19
CA GLU A 78 -33.12 1.99 2.12
C GLU A 78 -32.60 3.43 1.96
N ALA A 79 -32.21 4.06 3.08
CA ALA A 79 -31.70 5.43 3.09
C ALA A 79 -30.18 5.53 2.82
N GLY A 80 -29.47 4.41 2.68
CA GLY A 80 -28.01 4.38 2.49
C GLY A 80 -27.23 4.91 3.70
N ARG A 81 -27.76 4.73 4.91
CA ARG A 81 -27.13 5.19 6.17
C ARG A 81 -26.13 4.19 6.70
N PHE A 82 -26.36 2.90 6.52
CA PHE A 82 -25.48 1.84 7.01
C PHE A 82 -25.16 0.85 5.91
N ALA A 83 -23.89 0.46 5.81
CA ALA A 83 -23.44 -0.69 5.02
C ALA A 83 -22.94 -1.76 6.00
N VAL A 84 -23.77 -2.76 6.27
CA VAL A 84 -23.52 -3.78 7.30
C VAL A 84 -22.98 -5.04 6.64
N ALA A 85 -21.77 -5.46 7.02
CA ALA A 85 -21.23 -6.76 6.64
C ALA A 85 -21.90 -7.86 7.45
N LEU A 86 -22.53 -8.84 6.79
CA LEU A 86 -23.32 -9.90 7.42
C LEU A 86 -22.60 -11.25 7.47
N THR A 87 -22.04 -11.68 6.34
CA THR A 87 -21.32 -12.97 6.20
C THR A 87 -20.13 -12.79 5.27
N GLY A 88 -19.15 -13.70 5.33
CA GLY A 88 -17.95 -13.64 4.48
C GLY A 88 -17.12 -12.37 4.70
N GLY A 89 -16.83 -12.03 5.96
CA GLY A 89 -16.16 -10.78 6.33
C GLY A 89 -14.80 -10.56 5.65
N HIS A 90 -13.84 -11.47 5.86
CA HIS A 90 -12.47 -11.39 5.33
C HIS A 90 -12.36 -12.05 3.97
N ASP A 91 -12.25 -13.38 3.91
CA ASP A 91 -12.14 -14.15 2.66
C ASP A 91 -13.26 -13.86 1.67
N GLY A 92 -14.50 -13.75 2.17
CA GLY A 92 -15.66 -13.41 1.34
C GLY A 92 -15.74 -11.95 0.91
N GLY A 93 -14.83 -11.08 1.37
CA GLY A 93 -14.72 -9.67 0.94
C GLY A 93 -15.80 -8.71 1.46
N ALA A 94 -16.72 -9.15 2.33
CA ALA A 94 -17.83 -8.31 2.78
C ALA A 94 -17.39 -7.10 3.61
N ASN A 95 -16.34 -7.21 4.43
CA ASN A 95 -15.85 -6.09 5.25
C ASN A 95 -15.29 -4.98 4.35
N ASP A 96 -14.51 -5.33 3.33
CA ASP A 96 -13.95 -4.37 2.40
C ASP A 96 -15.02 -3.77 1.47
N ALA A 97 -15.96 -4.59 1.01
CA ALA A 97 -17.11 -4.11 0.26
C ALA A 97 -17.94 -3.12 1.09
N ALA A 98 -18.23 -3.41 2.36
CA ALA A 98 -18.97 -2.52 3.25
C ALA A 98 -18.28 -1.15 3.40
N ARG A 99 -16.95 -1.12 3.59
CA ARG A 99 -16.17 0.13 3.63
C ARG A 99 -16.23 0.92 2.32
N ARG A 100 -16.04 0.24 1.18
CA ARG A 100 -16.08 0.85 -0.16
C ARG A 100 -17.45 1.45 -0.45
N ILE A 101 -18.51 0.69 -0.15
CA ILE A 101 -19.91 1.10 -0.36
C ILE A 101 -20.26 2.26 0.54
N ALA A 102 -19.86 2.20 1.82
CA ALA A 102 -20.05 3.29 2.77
C ALA A 102 -19.40 4.59 2.30
N ALA A 103 -18.14 4.53 1.85
CA ALA A 103 -17.43 5.69 1.32
C ALA A 103 -18.12 6.29 0.09
N LEU A 104 -18.67 5.47 -0.81
CA LEU A 104 -19.35 5.92 -2.03
C LEU A 104 -20.74 6.50 -1.74
N LEU A 105 -21.51 5.87 -0.84
CA LEU A 105 -22.89 6.25 -0.56
C LEU A 105 -23.01 7.33 0.52
N GLY A 106 -21.96 7.56 1.30
CA GLY A 106 -22.00 8.38 2.52
C GLY A 106 -22.61 7.63 3.70
N ALA A 107 -22.55 6.30 3.69
CA ALA A 107 -23.04 5.44 4.77
C ALA A 107 -21.97 5.25 5.85
N GLU A 108 -22.38 4.72 7.00
CA GLU A 108 -21.50 4.21 8.04
C GLU A 108 -21.26 2.69 7.82
N PRO A 109 -20.00 2.23 7.69
CA PRO A 109 -19.72 0.82 7.59
C PRO A 109 -19.87 0.16 8.97
N VAL A 110 -20.69 -0.89 9.05
CA VAL A 110 -20.88 -1.67 10.29
C VAL A 110 -20.18 -3.01 10.13
N ILE A 111 -19.01 -3.11 10.76
CA ILE A 111 -18.13 -4.29 10.72
C ILE A 111 -17.90 -4.73 12.16
N THR A 112 -18.28 -5.97 12.47
CA THR A 112 -18.25 -6.51 13.83
C THR A 112 -17.33 -7.72 13.97
N THR A 113 -16.55 -8.05 12.93
CA THR A 113 -15.60 -9.16 13.01
C THR A 113 -14.59 -8.90 14.12
N ALA A 114 -14.32 -9.93 14.94
CA ALA A 114 -13.55 -9.78 16.16
C ALA A 114 -12.13 -9.24 15.91
N THR A 115 -11.45 -9.75 14.88
CA THR A 115 -10.09 -9.30 14.53
C THR A 115 -10.05 -7.86 14.05
N ASP A 116 -11.01 -7.40 13.22
CA ASP A 116 -11.13 -5.99 12.84
C ASP A 116 -11.34 -5.09 14.05
N SER A 117 -12.14 -5.54 15.02
CA SER A 117 -12.46 -4.78 16.24
C SER A 117 -11.26 -4.55 17.15
N VAL A 118 -10.23 -5.41 17.07
CA VAL A 118 -8.99 -5.31 17.86
C VAL A 118 -7.77 -4.97 17.00
N GLY A 119 -7.94 -4.67 15.72
CA GLY A 119 -6.85 -4.29 14.81
C GLY A 119 -5.88 -5.44 14.46
N LEU A 120 -6.33 -6.69 14.57
CA LEU A 120 -5.54 -7.86 14.16
C LEU A 120 -5.79 -8.19 12.68
N PRO A 121 -4.74 -8.55 11.92
CA PRO A 121 -4.93 -8.96 10.54
C PRO A 121 -5.71 -10.29 10.47
N PRO A 122 -6.57 -10.46 9.46
CA PRO A 122 -7.20 -11.76 9.20
C PRO A 122 -6.17 -12.78 8.73
N LEU A 123 -6.26 -14.00 9.26
CA LEU A 123 -5.33 -15.09 8.94
C LEU A 123 -5.70 -15.79 7.64
N ASP A 124 -6.99 -15.94 7.36
CA ASP A 124 -7.50 -16.52 6.13
C ASP A 124 -7.06 -15.73 4.88
N GLY A 125 -7.04 -14.40 4.97
CA GLY A 125 -6.50 -13.50 3.94
C GLY A 125 -5.02 -13.13 4.06
N PHE A 126 -4.25 -13.77 4.95
CA PHE A 126 -2.87 -13.35 5.23
C PHE A 126 -1.93 -13.55 4.03
N GLY A 127 -1.40 -12.44 3.50
CA GLY A 127 -0.51 -12.46 2.33
C GLY A 127 -1.21 -12.76 1.01
N ALA A 128 -2.54 -12.73 0.95
CA ALA A 128 -3.31 -12.99 -0.27
C ALA A 128 -2.96 -12.00 -1.39
N ASP A 129 -2.67 -10.73 -1.07
CA ASP A 129 -2.22 -9.72 -2.05
C ASP A 129 -0.82 -10.00 -2.62
N LEU A 130 -0.07 -10.91 -1.98
CA LEU A 130 1.22 -11.42 -2.43
C LEU A 130 1.11 -12.81 -3.07
N GLY A 131 -0.11 -13.34 -3.22
CA GLY A 131 -0.40 -14.65 -3.81
C GLY A 131 -0.16 -15.84 -2.87
N PHE A 132 -0.12 -15.62 -1.55
CA PHE A 132 0.01 -16.72 -0.59
C PHE A 132 -1.20 -17.65 -0.66
N ARG A 133 -0.96 -18.95 -0.48
CA ARG A 133 -2.02 -19.97 -0.40
C ARG A 133 -1.95 -20.66 0.95
N LEU A 134 -3.07 -20.77 1.64
CA LEU A 134 -3.15 -21.53 2.88
C LEU A 134 -3.18 -23.02 2.57
N ALA A 135 -2.30 -23.81 3.21
CA ALA A 135 -2.21 -25.25 2.96
C ALA A 135 -3.40 -26.03 3.52
N ASP A 136 -3.91 -25.62 4.68
CA ASP A 136 -5.12 -26.17 5.30
C ASP A 136 -5.90 -25.04 6.02
N PRO A 137 -7.14 -24.73 5.60
CA PRO A 137 -7.97 -23.72 6.25
C PRO A 137 -8.59 -24.18 7.59
N ALA A 138 -8.63 -25.48 7.88
CA ALA A 138 -9.33 -26.01 9.05
C ALA A 138 -8.85 -25.40 10.40
N PRO A 139 -7.55 -25.15 10.64
CA PRO A 139 -7.07 -24.61 11.91
C PRO A 139 -7.33 -23.11 12.11
N VAL A 140 -7.70 -22.36 11.06
CA VAL A 140 -7.77 -20.88 11.09
C VAL A 140 -8.63 -20.36 12.22
N ALA A 141 -9.82 -20.94 12.43
CA ALA A 141 -10.75 -20.47 13.45
C ALA A 141 -10.18 -20.63 14.87
N ARG A 142 -9.53 -21.77 15.14
CA ARG A 142 -8.90 -22.05 16.43
C ARG A 142 -7.71 -21.12 16.67
N VAL A 143 -6.88 -20.90 15.65
CA VAL A 143 -5.69 -20.05 15.75
C VAL A 143 -6.06 -18.57 15.91
N THR A 144 -7.05 -18.11 15.14
CA THR A 144 -7.61 -16.76 15.29
C THR A 144 -8.16 -16.55 16.70
N ARG A 145 -8.87 -17.55 17.25
CA ARG A 145 -9.37 -17.49 18.62
C ARG A 145 -8.24 -17.38 19.63
N ALA A 146 -7.18 -18.17 19.50
CA ALA A 146 -6.02 -18.10 20.38
C ALA A 146 -5.39 -16.70 20.36
N MET A 147 -5.21 -16.09 19.17
CA MET A 147 -4.70 -14.73 19.05
C MET A 147 -5.61 -13.70 19.73
N LEU A 148 -6.94 -13.83 19.58
CA LEU A 148 -7.91 -12.97 20.26
C LEU A 148 -7.88 -13.14 21.79
N ASP A 149 -7.56 -14.34 22.27
CA ASP A 149 -7.36 -14.64 23.69
C ASP A 149 -5.96 -14.21 24.20
N GLY A 150 -5.14 -13.55 23.36
CA GLY A 150 -3.83 -12.99 23.72
C GLY A 150 -2.63 -13.90 23.46
N ALA A 151 -2.80 -15.00 22.73
CA ALA A 151 -1.68 -15.84 22.30
C ALA A 151 -0.73 -15.06 21.40
N GLY A 152 0.56 -15.15 21.73
CA GLY A 152 1.64 -14.64 20.89
C GLY A 152 1.80 -15.42 19.60
N VAL A 153 2.15 -14.73 18.52
CA VAL A 153 2.41 -15.35 17.22
C VAL A 153 3.91 -15.35 16.92
N THR A 154 4.44 -16.52 16.60
CA THR A 154 5.77 -16.69 15.99
C THR A 154 5.59 -17.02 14.52
N VAL A 155 6.11 -16.16 13.64
CA VAL A 155 6.17 -16.41 12.21
C VAL A 155 7.52 -17.02 11.87
N VAL A 156 7.51 -18.24 11.33
CA VAL A 156 8.70 -18.91 10.79
C VAL A 156 8.62 -18.85 9.28
N SER A 157 9.58 -18.19 8.65
CA SER A 157 9.61 -18.00 7.20
C SER A 157 11.02 -18.17 6.65
N ASP A 158 11.13 -18.75 5.47
CA ASP A 158 12.40 -18.94 4.76
C ASP A 158 12.93 -17.62 4.14
N ALA A 159 12.07 -16.60 4.05
CA ALA A 159 12.41 -15.25 3.59
C ALA A 159 11.52 -14.18 4.27
N THR A 160 11.96 -12.93 4.29
CA THR A 160 11.14 -11.81 4.76
C THR A 160 10.18 -11.37 3.67
N TRP A 161 8.88 -11.45 3.93
CA TRP A 161 7.83 -11.00 3.01
C TRP A 161 7.17 -9.70 3.50
N PRO A 162 6.68 -8.83 2.58
CA PRO A 162 6.02 -7.58 2.94
C PRO A 162 4.55 -7.79 3.36
N VAL A 163 4.37 -8.67 4.35
CA VAL A 163 3.08 -9.01 4.96
C VAL A 163 2.74 -8.08 6.13
N PRO A 164 1.45 -7.90 6.47
CA PRO A 164 1.05 -7.15 7.65
C PRO A 164 1.65 -7.74 8.94
N PRO A 165 1.89 -6.92 9.98
CA PRO A 165 2.45 -7.40 11.22
C PRO A 165 1.40 -8.20 12.02
N LEU A 166 1.89 -9.21 12.73
CA LEU A 166 1.11 -10.03 13.65
C LEU A 166 1.49 -9.70 15.09
N PRO A 167 0.60 -9.88 16.07
CA PRO A 167 0.91 -9.64 17.47
C PRO A 167 2.00 -10.61 17.91
N ALA A 168 3.18 -10.08 18.18
CA ALA A 168 4.25 -10.87 18.77
C ALA A 168 3.79 -11.35 20.16
N GLY A 169 4.22 -12.56 20.54
CA GLY A 169 4.13 -12.93 21.95
C GLY A 169 4.94 -11.98 22.80
N ALA A 170 4.59 -11.85 24.09
CA ALA A 170 5.54 -11.31 25.04
C ALA A 170 6.84 -12.12 24.88
N ASP A 171 7.89 -11.45 24.43
CA ASP A 171 9.23 -12.03 24.38
C ASP A 171 9.52 -12.57 25.79
N PRO A 172 10.06 -13.79 25.98
CA PRO A 172 10.62 -14.15 27.27
C PRO A 172 11.71 -13.14 27.58
N ALA A 173 11.35 -12.12 28.37
CA ALA A 173 12.15 -11.02 28.88
C ALA A 173 13.59 -10.96 28.32
N GLN A 174 13.89 -9.91 27.54
CA GLN A 174 15.23 -9.34 27.66
C GLN A 174 15.48 -9.15 29.17
N PRO A 175 16.59 -9.63 29.73
CA PRO A 175 16.87 -9.43 31.14
C PRO A 175 17.12 -7.94 31.34
N ASP A 176 16.09 -7.20 31.73
CA ASP A 176 16.25 -5.90 32.34
C ASP A 176 16.91 -6.13 33.70
N ASP A 177 18.16 -5.69 33.76
CA ASP A 177 18.89 -5.52 35.00
C ASP A 177 18.10 -4.48 35.83
N ASP A 178 17.68 -4.89 37.02
CA ASP A 178 17.03 -4.04 38.03
C ASP A 178 15.51 -3.79 37.87
N THR A 179 14.68 -4.66 38.46
CA THR A 179 13.62 -4.26 39.41
C THR A 179 12.93 -5.49 40.02
N THR A 180 13.04 -5.60 41.34
CA THR A 180 12.39 -6.62 42.16
C THR A 180 10.94 -6.24 42.46
N GLN A 181 9.99 -6.55 41.57
CA GLN A 181 8.56 -6.73 41.93
C GLN A 181 7.91 -7.87 41.11
N PRO A 182 7.13 -8.77 41.75
CA PRO A 182 6.49 -9.87 41.05
C PRO A 182 5.26 -9.38 40.28
N VAL A 183 5.35 -9.41 38.95
CA VAL A 183 4.21 -9.23 38.04
C VAL A 183 3.32 -10.48 38.15
N PRO A 184 1.97 -10.37 38.19
CA PRO A 184 1.10 -11.53 38.28
C PRO A 184 1.28 -12.42 37.04
N SER A 185 1.62 -13.69 37.26
CA SER A 185 1.69 -14.68 36.19
C SER A 185 0.29 -14.93 35.62
N LEU A 186 0.00 -14.35 34.45
CA LEU A 186 -1.08 -14.83 33.60
C LEU A 186 -0.68 -16.23 33.10
N SER A 187 -1.28 -17.22 33.72
CA SER A 187 -1.16 -18.62 33.33
C SER A 187 -2.00 -18.85 32.06
N GLY A 188 -1.33 -19.21 30.97
CA GLY A 188 -1.92 -19.98 29.87
C GLY A 188 -2.31 -19.21 28.62
N ALA A 189 -1.36 -18.64 27.88
CA ALA A 189 -1.52 -18.43 26.45
C ALA A 189 -0.34 -19.10 25.74
N GLY A 190 -0.60 -20.24 25.07
CA GLY A 190 0.43 -20.90 24.25
C GLY A 190 0.89 -19.99 23.11
N SER A 191 2.07 -20.22 22.56
CA SER A 191 2.50 -19.56 21.32
C SER A 191 1.89 -20.26 20.11
N VAL A 192 1.38 -19.48 19.16
CA VAL A 192 0.95 -19.95 17.84
C VAL A 192 2.14 -19.87 16.89
N ARG A 193 2.41 -20.96 16.17
CA ARG A 193 3.42 -20.99 15.12
C ARG A 193 2.79 -20.93 13.73
N LEU A 194 2.91 -19.78 13.08
CA LEU A 194 2.61 -19.65 11.65
C LEU A 194 3.87 -19.94 10.84
N VAL A 195 3.74 -20.76 9.80
CA VAL A 195 4.87 -21.10 8.91
C VAL A 195 4.57 -20.59 7.51
N VAL A 196 5.53 -19.91 6.90
CA VAL A 196 5.51 -19.51 5.49
C VAL A 196 6.66 -20.24 4.80
N SER A 197 6.35 -21.25 4.00
CA SER A 197 7.39 -22.08 3.41
C SER A 197 6.95 -22.78 2.14
N ASP A 198 7.89 -22.95 1.22
CA ASP A 198 7.73 -23.75 0.00
C ASP A 198 8.11 -25.22 0.19
N ARG A 199 8.43 -25.64 1.41
CA ARG A 199 8.87 -27.00 1.74
C ARG A 199 7.69 -27.95 2.01
N THR A 200 7.76 -29.17 1.47
CA THR A 200 6.72 -30.19 1.68
C THR A 200 6.67 -30.73 3.11
N ASP A 201 7.79 -30.66 3.84
CA ASP A 201 7.94 -31.13 5.23
C ASP A 201 7.73 -30.03 6.27
N ALA A 202 7.36 -28.81 5.85
CA ALA A 202 7.03 -27.72 6.76
C ALA A 202 5.78 -28.03 7.60
N VAL A 203 5.86 -27.78 8.91
CA VAL A 203 4.76 -28.01 9.86
C VAL A 203 4.64 -26.82 10.82
N GLY A 204 3.41 -26.35 11.00
CA GLY A 204 3.02 -25.29 11.94
C GLY A 204 1.54 -25.39 12.30
N ASP A 205 1.06 -24.50 13.18
CA ASP A 205 -0.36 -24.39 13.50
C ASP A 205 -1.18 -23.89 12.30
N LEU A 206 -0.57 -23.04 11.48
CA LEU A 206 -1.00 -22.70 10.12
C LEU A 206 0.21 -22.64 9.20
N LEU A 207 0.00 -23.04 7.94
CA LEU A 207 1.05 -23.13 6.93
C LEU A 207 0.61 -22.41 5.66
N TYR A 208 1.36 -21.39 5.26
CA TYR A 208 1.18 -20.66 4.02
C TYR A 208 2.25 -21.06 3.01
N ARG A 209 1.81 -21.24 1.76
CA ARG A 209 2.62 -21.49 0.57
C ARG A 209 2.80 -20.17 -0.16
N PRO A 210 3.97 -19.51 -0.05
CA PRO A 210 4.25 -18.32 -0.83
C PRO A 210 4.54 -18.71 -2.29
N PRO A 211 4.24 -17.87 -3.29
CA PRO A 211 4.57 -18.12 -4.70
C PRO A 211 6.07 -17.83 -4.98
N SER A 212 6.96 -18.53 -4.27
CA SER A 212 8.41 -18.29 -4.26
C SER A 212 9.17 -19.03 -5.36
N LEU A 213 8.56 -19.99 -6.05
CA LEU A 213 9.25 -20.88 -6.97
C LEU A 213 8.92 -20.59 -8.43
N VAL A 214 9.93 -20.65 -9.29
CA VAL A 214 9.76 -20.70 -10.75
C VAL A 214 10.37 -21.98 -11.27
N VAL A 215 9.63 -22.68 -12.13
CA VAL A 215 10.11 -23.90 -12.79
C VAL A 215 10.50 -23.55 -14.22
N GLY A 216 11.78 -23.67 -14.53
CA GLY A 216 12.27 -23.49 -15.90
C GLY A 216 12.25 -24.81 -16.65
N VAL A 217 11.74 -24.80 -17.88
CA VAL A 217 11.55 -25.99 -18.71
C VAL A 217 12.22 -25.81 -20.08
N GLY A 218 13.07 -26.76 -20.46
CA GLY A 218 13.58 -26.88 -21.83
C GLY A 218 13.13 -28.21 -22.42
N ALA A 219 12.58 -28.22 -23.64
CA ALA A 219 12.05 -29.45 -24.24
C ALA A 219 12.28 -29.53 -25.75
N SER A 220 12.28 -30.76 -26.28
CA SER A 220 12.26 -31.02 -27.72
C SER A 220 10.92 -30.61 -28.34
N ARG A 221 10.88 -30.36 -29.67
CA ARG A 221 9.62 -30.05 -30.36
C ARG A 221 8.67 -31.24 -30.30
N GLY A 222 7.38 -31.00 -30.00
CA GLY A 222 6.37 -32.05 -29.89
C GLY A 222 6.40 -32.82 -28.57
N VAL A 223 6.99 -32.24 -27.52
CA VAL A 223 6.93 -32.83 -26.16
C VAL A 223 5.47 -32.92 -25.71
N THR A 224 5.11 -33.99 -25.01
CA THR A 224 3.75 -34.13 -24.45
C THR A 224 3.66 -33.47 -23.07
N ALA A 225 2.46 -33.06 -22.67
CA ALA A 225 2.23 -32.47 -21.35
C ALA A 225 2.61 -33.43 -20.22
N GLU A 226 2.39 -34.74 -20.39
CA GLU A 226 2.74 -35.76 -19.42
C GLU A 226 4.26 -35.90 -19.25
N ALA A 227 5.03 -35.75 -20.33
CA ALA A 227 6.49 -35.76 -20.26
C ALA A 227 7.03 -34.52 -19.54
N VAL A 228 6.41 -33.35 -19.74
CA VAL A 228 6.72 -32.12 -18.99
C VAL A 228 6.37 -32.30 -17.51
N ALA A 229 5.16 -32.79 -17.21
CA ALA A 229 4.71 -33.06 -15.84
C ALA A 229 5.66 -34.00 -15.11
N ALA A 230 6.08 -35.11 -15.74
CA ALA A 230 6.97 -36.09 -15.14
C ALA A 230 8.34 -35.49 -14.74
N VAL A 231 8.94 -34.65 -15.60
CA VAL A 231 10.24 -34.02 -15.28
C VAL A 231 10.10 -32.92 -14.23
N VAL A 232 9.00 -32.16 -14.23
CA VAL A 232 8.71 -31.12 -13.24
C VAL A 232 8.45 -31.75 -11.86
N ASP A 233 7.65 -32.80 -11.80
CA ASP A 233 7.32 -33.51 -10.56
C ASP A 233 8.55 -34.15 -9.95
N ALA A 234 9.41 -34.76 -10.77
CA ALA A 234 10.69 -35.29 -10.31
C ALA A 234 11.62 -34.19 -9.77
N ALA A 235 11.60 -32.99 -10.37
CA ALA A 235 12.38 -31.86 -9.91
C ALA A 235 11.86 -31.32 -8.57
N LEU A 236 10.54 -31.10 -8.42
CA LEU A 236 9.92 -30.66 -7.18
C LEU A 236 10.11 -31.67 -6.04
N ALA A 237 9.91 -32.96 -6.32
CA ALA A 237 10.11 -34.03 -5.35
C ALA A 237 11.58 -34.14 -4.91
N THR A 238 12.54 -34.02 -5.84
CA THR A 238 13.97 -33.92 -5.49
C THR A 238 14.23 -32.78 -4.53
N GLY A 239 13.62 -31.64 -4.81
CA GLY A 239 13.76 -30.45 -3.99
C GLY A 239 13.07 -30.56 -2.65
N GLY A 240 12.08 -31.44 -2.46
CA GLY A 240 11.16 -31.37 -1.32
C GLY A 240 10.33 -30.09 -1.34
N LEU A 241 9.91 -29.68 -2.55
CA LEU A 241 9.24 -28.41 -2.82
C LEU A 241 7.75 -28.65 -3.10
N ASP A 242 6.91 -27.82 -2.50
CA ASP A 242 5.47 -27.87 -2.64
C ASP A 242 5.04 -27.17 -3.92
N ARG A 243 4.19 -27.85 -4.70
CA ARG A 243 3.70 -27.35 -5.98
C ARG A 243 2.88 -26.06 -5.83
N ALA A 244 2.21 -25.86 -4.70
CA ALA A 244 1.42 -24.65 -4.44
C ALA A 244 2.28 -23.38 -4.36
N SER A 245 3.60 -23.52 -4.19
CA SER A 245 4.54 -22.39 -4.18
C SER A 245 5.11 -22.03 -5.56
N VAL A 246 4.75 -22.76 -6.62
CA VAL A 246 5.15 -22.43 -7.99
C VAL A 246 4.28 -21.30 -8.53
N ARG A 247 4.94 -20.22 -8.93
CA ARG A 247 4.29 -19.02 -9.47
C ARG A 247 4.15 -19.05 -11.00
N ALA A 248 5.06 -19.73 -11.70
CA ALA A 248 5.16 -19.68 -13.16
C ALA A 248 6.02 -20.83 -13.71
N LEU A 249 5.79 -21.14 -14.98
CA LEU A 249 6.75 -21.84 -15.83
C LEU A 249 7.57 -20.83 -16.63
N ALA A 250 8.84 -21.13 -16.87
CA ALA A 250 9.71 -20.29 -17.69
C ALA A 250 10.40 -21.10 -18.79
N THR A 251 10.51 -20.56 -19.99
CA THR A 251 11.23 -21.21 -21.11
C THR A 251 11.85 -20.17 -22.06
N VAL A 252 12.47 -20.63 -23.14
CA VAL A 252 13.03 -19.77 -24.20
C VAL A 252 11.94 -19.39 -25.22
N ASP A 253 11.98 -18.19 -25.80
CA ASP A 253 10.95 -17.67 -26.72
C ASP A 253 10.67 -18.57 -27.92
N VAL A 254 11.67 -19.28 -28.44
CA VAL A 254 11.48 -20.25 -29.54
C VAL A 254 10.59 -21.45 -29.13
N LYS A 255 10.21 -21.53 -27.86
CA LYS A 255 9.29 -22.52 -27.27
C LYS A 255 8.00 -21.92 -26.72
N ALA A 256 7.72 -20.65 -27.01
CA ALA A 256 6.48 -19.99 -26.61
C ALA A 256 5.22 -20.69 -27.13
N ASP A 257 5.30 -21.37 -28.28
CA ASP A 257 4.21 -22.08 -28.94
C ASP A 257 4.24 -23.61 -28.70
N GLU A 258 5.06 -24.11 -27.77
CA GLU A 258 5.19 -25.55 -27.53
C GLU A 258 3.96 -26.11 -26.80
N ALA A 259 3.12 -26.86 -27.53
CA ALA A 259 1.83 -27.35 -27.05
C ALA A 259 1.91 -28.15 -25.74
N GLY A 260 2.93 -28.99 -25.55
CA GLY A 260 3.09 -29.75 -24.31
C GLY A 260 3.41 -28.90 -23.08
N ILE A 261 4.16 -27.80 -23.27
CA ILE A 261 4.45 -26.86 -22.19
C ILE A 261 3.19 -26.06 -21.85
N LEU A 262 2.50 -25.52 -22.88
CA LEU A 262 1.29 -24.72 -22.70
C LEU A 262 0.17 -25.52 -22.04
N ALA A 263 -0.08 -26.75 -22.51
CA ALA A 263 -1.13 -27.61 -21.94
C ALA A 263 -0.85 -27.99 -20.49
N PHE A 264 0.41 -28.30 -20.14
CA PHE A 264 0.78 -28.54 -18.74
C PHE A 264 0.62 -27.27 -17.89
N ALA A 265 1.03 -26.11 -18.39
CA ALA A 265 0.88 -24.84 -17.67
C ALA A 265 -0.58 -24.50 -17.39
N GLU A 266 -1.45 -24.67 -18.39
CA GLU A 266 -2.89 -24.43 -18.30
C GLU A 266 -3.55 -25.33 -17.25
N ASP A 267 -3.24 -26.64 -17.26
CA ASP A 267 -3.71 -27.60 -16.27
C ASP A 267 -3.32 -27.23 -14.82
N GLN A 268 -2.13 -26.64 -14.65
CA GLN A 268 -1.67 -26.16 -13.34
C GLN A 268 -2.13 -24.73 -13.00
N GLY A 269 -2.74 -24.01 -13.95
CA GLY A 269 -3.06 -22.58 -13.80
C GLY A 269 -1.81 -21.69 -13.67
N TRP A 270 -0.69 -22.10 -14.28
CA TRP A 270 0.57 -21.36 -14.22
C TRP A 270 0.77 -20.51 -15.48
N PRO A 271 1.14 -19.22 -15.34
CA PRO A 271 1.58 -18.44 -16.49
C PRO A 271 2.88 -19.01 -17.06
N VAL A 272 3.01 -18.98 -18.39
CA VAL A 272 4.24 -19.31 -19.09
C VAL A 272 4.97 -18.02 -19.43
N LEU A 273 6.18 -17.88 -18.89
CA LEU A 273 7.10 -16.79 -19.16
C LEU A 273 8.12 -17.25 -20.19
N THR A 274 8.42 -16.39 -21.16
CA THR A 274 9.38 -16.71 -22.20
C THR A 274 10.44 -15.62 -22.28
N PHE A 275 11.66 -16.03 -22.63
CA PHE A 275 12.81 -15.13 -22.69
C PHE A 275 13.61 -15.32 -23.99
N PRO A 276 14.18 -14.23 -24.53
CA PRO A 276 15.14 -14.32 -25.62
C PRO A 276 16.33 -15.18 -25.24
N ALA A 277 16.89 -15.91 -26.21
CA ALA A 277 18.05 -16.76 -25.96
C ALA A 277 19.28 -15.98 -25.44
N ASP A 278 19.49 -14.76 -25.95
CA ASP A 278 20.61 -13.90 -25.55
C ASP A 278 20.52 -13.48 -24.08
N ASP A 279 19.30 -13.17 -23.63
CA ASP A 279 18.99 -12.88 -22.23
C ASP A 279 19.29 -14.07 -21.33
N LEU A 280 18.90 -15.27 -21.76
CA LEU A 280 19.20 -16.51 -21.04
C LEU A 280 20.68 -16.91 -21.12
N ALA A 281 21.43 -16.45 -22.12
CA ALA A 281 22.85 -16.75 -22.28
C ALA A 281 23.72 -15.93 -21.31
N ALA A 282 23.21 -14.82 -20.78
CA ALA A 282 23.87 -13.99 -19.79
C ALA A 282 23.78 -14.55 -18.36
N GLU A 283 22.87 -15.50 -18.10
CA GLU A 283 22.72 -16.13 -16.80
C GLU A 283 23.87 -17.11 -16.51
N ASP A 284 24.43 -17.02 -15.30
CA ASP A 284 25.39 -18.02 -14.82
C ASP A 284 24.65 -19.28 -14.38
N VAL A 285 24.97 -20.41 -15.01
CA VAL A 285 24.24 -21.68 -14.83
C VAL A 285 25.20 -22.81 -14.45
N PRO A 286 24.82 -23.70 -13.53
CA PRO A 286 25.73 -24.73 -13.02
C PRO A 286 25.93 -25.91 -13.99
N THR A 287 25.03 -26.13 -14.96
CA THR A 287 25.14 -27.24 -15.92
C THR A 287 25.04 -26.78 -17.38
N PRO A 288 26.03 -26.01 -17.90
CA PRO A 288 26.02 -25.54 -19.28
C PRO A 288 26.14 -26.70 -20.28
N SER A 289 25.51 -26.55 -21.45
CA SER A 289 25.56 -27.51 -22.55
C SER A 289 25.86 -26.83 -23.88
N GLU A 290 26.99 -27.19 -24.51
CA GLU A 290 27.35 -26.67 -25.83
C GLU A 290 26.36 -27.12 -26.92
N VAL A 291 25.74 -28.29 -26.77
CA VAL A 291 24.70 -28.77 -27.70
C VAL A 291 23.47 -27.86 -27.65
N VAL A 292 23.04 -27.47 -26.45
CA VAL A 292 21.91 -26.54 -26.27
C VAL A 292 22.31 -25.15 -26.77
N ARG A 293 23.53 -24.69 -26.45
CA ARG A 293 24.03 -23.39 -26.94
C ARG A 293 24.03 -23.32 -28.46
N ALA A 294 24.51 -24.36 -29.14
CA ALA A 294 24.51 -24.41 -30.60
C ALA A 294 23.10 -24.46 -31.20
N ALA A 295 22.14 -25.10 -30.52
CA ALA A 295 20.79 -25.30 -31.02
C ALA A 295 19.85 -24.10 -30.80
N VAL A 296 19.94 -23.44 -29.64
CA VAL A 296 18.99 -22.41 -29.21
C VAL A 296 19.64 -21.13 -28.68
N GLY A 297 20.97 -21.01 -28.69
CA GLY A 297 21.69 -19.79 -28.32
C GLY A 297 21.99 -19.61 -26.83
N THR A 298 21.45 -20.45 -25.93
CA THR A 298 21.70 -20.40 -24.48
C THR A 298 22.34 -21.70 -23.98
N PRO A 299 23.26 -21.66 -22.98
CA PRO A 299 23.88 -22.87 -22.44
C PRO A 299 22.92 -23.79 -21.66
N SER A 300 21.79 -23.26 -21.13
CA SER A 300 20.84 -24.06 -20.37
C SER A 300 19.47 -23.37 -20.32
N VAL A 301 18.50 -23.83 -21.13
CA VAL A 301 17.15 -23.24 -21.13
C VAL A 301 16.49 -23.35 -19.77
N ALA A 302 16.45 -24.56 -19.19
CA ALA A 302 15.73 -24.81 -17.94
C ALA A 302 16.29 -23.98 -16.77
N GLU A 303 17.61 -23.96 -16.58
CA GLU A 303 18.20 -23.24 -15.43
C GLU A 303 18.17 -21.73 -15.62
N ALA A 304 18.59 -21.24 -16.80
CA ALA A 304 18.62 -19.82 -17.07
C ALA A 304 17.22 -19.21 -17.03
N ALA A 305 16.22 -19.87 -17.64
CA ALA A 305 14.85 -19.36 -17.63
C ALA A 305 14.25 -19.33 -16.22
N ALA A 306 14.51 -20.35 -15.39
CA ALA A 306 14.05 -20.33 -13.99
C ALA A 306 14.70 -19.19 -13.19
N LEU A 307 16.02 -19.03 -13.30
CA LEU A 307 16.77 -17.98 -12.60
C LEU A 307 16.34 -16.59 -13.03
N ARG A 308 16.28 -16.34 -14.34
CA ARG A 308 15.88 -15.05 -14.90
C ARG A 308 14.46 -14.67 -14.46
N ALA A 309 13.51 -15.59 -14.61
CA ALA A 309 12.13 -15.35 -14.21
C ALA A 309 11.94 -15.15 -12.69
N ALA A 310 12.73 -15.85 -11.86
CA ALA A 310 12.72 -15.65 -10.42
C ALA A 310 13.34 -14.29 -10.04
N ARG A 311 14.40 -13.85 -10.74
CA ARG A 311 15.05 -12.55 -10.53
C ARG A 311 14.15 -11.39 -10.96
N ASP A 312 13.45 -11.52 -12.09
CA ASP A 312 12.48 -10.50 -12.53
C ASP A 312 11.30 -10.36 -11.55
N ALA A 313 10.97 -11.43 -10.84
CA ALA A 313 9.90 -11.48 -9.84
C ALA A 313 10.31 -10.99 -8.44
N GLY A 314 11.58 -11.11 -8.09
CA GLY A 314 12.12 -10.84 -6.76
C GLY A 314 13.23 -9.80 -6.77
N ARG A 315 13.87 -9.59 -5.63
CA ARG A 315 15.11 -8.81 -5.56
C ARG A 315 16.35 -9.63 -5.90
N ASP A 316 16.26 -10.94 -5.72
CA ASP A 316 17.32 -11.89 -6.05
C ASP A 316 16.71 -13.28 -6.34
N ALA A 317 17.53 -14.21 -6.82
CA ALA A 317 17.12 -15.57 -7.10
C ALA A 317 18.27 -16.56 -6.89
N SER A 318 17.91 -17.79 -6.49
CA SER A 318 18.85 -18.89 -6.35
C SER A 318 18.28 -20.16 -6.97
N LEU A 319 19.15 -20.97 -7.58
CA LEU A 319 18.74 -22.27 -8.11
C LEU A 319 18.66 -23.29 -6.96
N VAL A 320 17.48 -23.85 -6.74
CA VAL A 320 17.22 -24.80 -5.64
C VAL A 320 17.19 -26.25 -6.13
N VAL A 321 16.93 -26.45 -7.42
CA VAL A 321 17.05 -27.75 -8.09
C VAL A 321 17.74 -27.54 -9.43
N ALA A 322 18.95 -28.07 -9.56
CA ALA A 322 19.68 -28.08 -10.83
C ALA A 322 18.95 -28.91 -11.90
N LYS A 323 19.32 -28.70 -13.17
CA LYS A 323 18.64 -29.31 -14.32
C LYS A 323 18.51 -30.83 -14.18
N ARG A 324 17.27 -31.30 -14.17
CA ARG A 324 16.89 -32.70 -14.39
C ARG A 324 16.66 -32.92 -15.87
N VAL A 325 17.11 -34.06 -16.39
CA VAL A 325 17.09 -34.38 -17.82
C VAL A 325 16.33 -35.67 -18.05
N THR A 326 15.41 -35.63 -19.00
CA THR A 326 14.75 -36.78 -19.62
C THR A 326 15.05 -36.75 -21.13
N PRO A 327 14.74 -37.81 -21.91
CA PRO A 327 15.00 -37.81 -23.35
C PRO A 327 14.34 -36.66 -24.12
N THR A 328 13.19 -36.15 -23.65
CA THR A 328 12.39 -35.15 -24.36
C THR A 328 12.29 -33.80 -23.65
N ALA A 329 12.56 -33.74 -22.34
CA ALA A 329 12.38 -32.55 -21.52
C ALA A 329 13.42 -32.42 -20.41
N THR A 330 13.63 -31.18 -19.97
CA THR A 330 14.48 -30.80 -18.86
C THR A 330 13.74 -29.83 -17.97
N ALA A 331 13.92 -29.94 -16.66
CA ALA A 331 13.35 -29.01 -15.68
C ALA A 331 14.38 -28.61 -14.63
N ALA A 332 14.34 -27.36 -14.21
CA ALA A 332 15.09 -26.83 -13.09
C ALA A 332 14.17 -25.93 -12.26
N VAL A 333 14.49 -25.73 -10.98
CA VAL A 333 13.67 -24.90 -10.10
C VAL A 333 14.54 -23.84 -9.46
N ALA A 334 14.12 -22.59 -9.60
CA ALA A 334 14.71 -21.45 -8.90
C ALA A 334 13.73 -20.92 -7.84
N ARG A 335 14.29 -20.42 -6.75
CA ARG A 335 13.58 -19.72 -5.69
C ARG A 335 13.93 -18.24 -5.74
N LEU A 336 12.92 -17.39 -5.73
CA LEU A 336 13.10 -15.94 -5.61
C LEU A 336 13.31 -15.52 -4.15
N VAL A 337 13.98 -14.39 -3.97
CA VAL A 337 13.95 -13.61 -2.73
C VAL A 337 12.95 -12.47 -2.94
N PRO A 338 11.89 -12.37 -2.13
CA PRO A 338 10.84 -11.36 -2.33
C PRO A 338 11.37 -9.93 -2.18
N ARG A 339 10.81 -9.01 -2.96
CA ARG A 339 10.99 -7.58 -2.74
C ARG A 339 10.22 -7.17 -1.49
N GLY A 340 10.74 -6.19 -0.76
CA GLY A 340 9.92 -5.49 0.22
C GLY A 340 9.14 -4.36 -0.44
N ARG A 341 8.36 -3.65 0.37
CA ARG A 341 7.52 -2.54 -0.08
C ARG A 341 7.85 -1.29 0.71
N LEU A 342 8.08 -0.17 0.03
CA LEU A 342 8.20 1.15 0.62
C LEU A 342 7.02 2.01 0.19
N THR A 343 6.10 2.28 1.12
CA THR A 343 4.99 3.21 0.88
C THR A 343 5.29 4.56 1.52
N ILE A 344 5.41 5.60 0.70
CA ILE A 344 5.71 6.95 1.13
C ILE A 344 4.39 7.70 1.31
N VAL A 345 4.04 8.06 2.54
CA VAL A 345 2.68 8.50 2.90
C VAL A 345 2.66 9.95 3.38
N GLY A 346 1.91 10.80 2.68
CA GLY A 346 1.49 12.11 3.17
C GLY A 346 0.30 11.99 4.13
N ILE A 347 0.48 12.33 5.40
CA ILE A 347 -0.59 12.22 6.42
C ILE A 347 -1.52 13.45 6.47
N GLY A 348 -1.32 14.42 5.58
CA GLY A 348 -2.10 15.66 5.57
C GLY A 348 -1.63 16.68 6.62
N PRO A 349 -2.34 17.80 6.79
CA PRO A 349 -1.88 18.92 7.62
C PRO A 349 -1.99 18.62 9.11
N GLY A 350 -2.81 17.65 9.53
CA GLY A 350 -2.87 17.15 10.90
C GLY A 350 -4.27 16.75 11.38
N ALA A 351 -5.33 17.31 10.78
CA ALA A 351 -6.69 16.87 11.06
C ALA A 351 -6.96 15.50 10.40
N GLU A 352 -7.70 14.65 11.11
CA GLU A 352 -8.00 13.28 10.67
C GLU A 352 -8.88 13.24 9.42
N ASP A 353 -9.81 14.19 9.28
CA ASP A 353 -10.71 14.32 8.13
C ASP A 353 -10.01 14.80 6.85
N LEU A 354 -8.78 15.32 6.98
CA LEU A 354 -7.92 15.70 5.86
C LEU A 354 -6.86 14.64 5.53
N ARG A 355 -6.82 13.53 6.26
CA ARG A 355 -6.01 12.35 5.91
C ARG A 355 -6.77 11.51 4.90
N THR A 356 -6.11 11.12 3.82
CA THR A 356 -6.76 10.33 2.77
C THR A 356 -7.10 8.91 3.27
N PRO A 357 -8.20 8.29 2.80
CA PRO A 357 -8.48 6.89 3.10
C PRO A 357 -7.34 5.95 2.71
N ARG A 358 -6.63 6.25 1.60
CA ARG A 358 -5.47 5.48 1.15
C ARG A 358 -4.31 5.55 2.15
N ALA A 359 -4.03 6.72 2.73
CA ALA A 359 -3.02 6.87 3.77
C ALA A 359 -3.36 6.04 5.02
N THR A 360 -4.63 6.07 5.43
CA THR A 360 -5.11 5.27 6.56
C THR A 360 -4.97 3.76 6.31
N ALA A 361 -5.31 3.29 5.10
CA ALA A 361 -5.15 1.89 4.72
C ALA A 361 -3.66 1.45 4.73
N ALA A 362 -2.77 2.27 4.17
CA ALA A 362 -1.33 2.01 4.17
C ALA A 362 -0.76 1.90 5.59
N LEU A 363 -1.12 2.84 6.47
CA LEU A 363 -0.69 2.85 7.88
C LEU A 363 -1.12 1.59 8.64
N ARG A 364 -2.36 1.12 8.43
CA ARG A 364 -2.89 -0.10 9.05
C ARG A 364 -2.20 -1.37 8.57
N ARG A 365 -1.75 -1.40 7.31
CA ARG A 365 -1.07 -2.56 6.69
C ARG A 365 0.42 -2.61 7.03
N ALA A 366 1.02 -1.50 7.46
CA ALA A 366 2.46 -1.37 7.66
C ALA A 366 2.99 -2.38 8.69
N SER A 367 4.02 -3.16 8.32
CA SER A 367 4.78 -3.95 9.28
C SER A 367 5.82 -3.10 10.01
N VAL A 368 6.33 -2.08 9.34
CA VAL A 368 7.24 -1.09 9.91
C VAL A 368 6.78 0.31 9.55
N VAL A 369 6.73 1.21 10.53
CA VAL A 369 6.42 2.62 10.33
C VAL A 369 7.65 3.44 10.68
N VAL A 370 8.14 4.22 9.72
CA VAL A 370 9.31 5.08 9.87
C VAL A 370 8.87 6.54 9.78
N GLY A 371 9.23 7.35 10.78
CA GLY A 371 8.75 8.72 10.85
C GLY A 371 9.48 9.62 11.84
N LEU A 372 9.12 10.90 11.79
CA LEU A 372 9.41 11.84 12.88
C LEU A 372 8.44 11.57 14.02
N ASP A 373 8.93 11.55 15.26
CA ASP A 373 8.15 11.33 16.50
C ASP A 373 6.76 12.01 16.50
N GLN A 374 6.71 13.33 16.29
CA GLN A 374 5.47 14.11 16.26
C GLN A 374 4.51 13.74 15.13
N TYR A 375 4.97 13.09 14.06
CA TYR A 375 4.12 12.60 12.97
C TYR A 375 3.61 11.19 13.28
N VAL A 376 4.43 10.37 13.91
CA VAL A 376 4.02 9.03 14.39
C VAL A 376 2.90 9.17 15.42
N ASP A 377 3.04 10.09 16.38
CA ASP A 377 2.02 10.32 17.40
C ASP A 377 0.63 10.66 16.84
N GLN A 378 0.57 11.37 15.71
CA GLN A 378 -0.70 11.71 15.04
C GLN A 378 -1.43 10.51 14.45
N VAL A 379 -0.71 9.43 14.15
CA VAL A 379 -1.25 8.23 13.48
C VAL A 379 -1.11 6.96 14.32
N ARG A 380 -0.56 7.05 15.54
CA ARG A 380 -0.32 5.90 16.43
C ARG A 380 -1.57 5.03 16.64
N HIS A 381 -2.73 5.66 16.75
CA HIS A 381 -4.02 4.98 16.93
C HIS A 381 -4.47 4.13 15.72
N LEU A 382 -3.82 4.28 14.55
CA LEU A 382 -4.09 3.49 13.35
C LEU A 382 -3.12 2.32 13.19
N LEU A 383 -2.00 2.31 13.91
CA LEU A 383 -0.94 1.34 13.71
C LEU A 383 -1.34 0.01 14.36
N SER A 384 -1.03 -1.09 13.68
CA SER A 384 -1.23 -2.43 14.25
C SER A 384 -0.39 -2.58 15.54
N PRO A 385 -0.90 -3.25 16.59
CA PRO A 385 -0.13 -3.54 17.79
C PRO A 385 1.18 -4.31 17.53
N GLY A 386 1.27 -5.06 16.42
CA GLY A 386 2.48 -5.76 16.02
C GLY A 386 3.45 -4.95 15.16
N ALA A 387 3.08 -3.72 14.76
CA ALA A 387 3.92 -2.91 13.88
C ALA A 387 5.18 -2.42 14.62
N ARG A 388 6.35 -2.59 13.99
CA ARG A 388 7.58 -1.96 14.46
C ARG A 388 7.54 -0.46 14.16
N ILE A 389 7.83 0.37 15.16
CA ILE A 389 7.88 1.82 14.98
C ILE A 389 9.34 2.26 15.07
N VAL A 390 9.81 2.97 14.04
CA VAL A 390 11.13 3.55 13.95
C VAL A 390 10.99 5.07 13.94
N GLU A 391 11.21 5.65 15.11
CA GLU A 391 11.11 7.09 15.32
C GLU A 391 12.49 7.73 15.18
N SER A 392 12.50 8.95 14.69
CA SER A 392 13.70 9.78 14.57
C SER A 392 13.37 11.20 15.00
N VAL A 393 14.39 12.01 15.20
CA VAL A 393 14.25 13.41 15.62
C VAL A 393 14.45 14.37 14.45
N LEU A 394 14.21 15.66 14.70
CA LEU A 394 14.39 16.71 13.70
C LEU A 394 15.85 16.79 13.23
N GLY A 395 16.07 16.91 11.91
CA GLY A 395 17.39 17.03 11.30
C GLY A 395 18.03 15.72 10.83
N GLU A 396 17.39 14.57 11.08
CA GLU A 396 17.87 13.26 10.64
C GLU A 396 17.22 12.75 9.34
N GLU A 397 16.77 13.65 8.45
CA GLU A 397 15.98 13.29 7.26
C GLU A 397 16.68 12.26 6.36
N SER A 398 17.97 12.46 6.05
CA SER A 398 18.74 11.51 5.23
C SER A 398 18.90 10.15 5.90
N LYS A 399 19.07 10.11 7.23
CA LYS A 399 19.17 8.85 7.99
C LYS A 399 17.83 8.13 7.99
N ARG A 400 16.73 8.84 8.22
CA ARG A 400 15.36 8.30 8.19
C ARG A 400 15.02 7.71 6.83
N ALA A 401 15.34 8.40 5.74
CA ALA A 401 15.13 7.90 4.39
C ALA A 401 15.93 6.60 4.14
N ARG A 402 17.21 6.59 4.53
CA ARG A 402 18.07 5.42 4.39
C ARG A 402 17.55 4.23 5.17
N GLU A 403 17.22 4.40 6.45
CA GLU A 403 16.72 3.34 7.30
C GLU A 403 15.40 2.76 6.77
N ALA A 404 14.50 3.60 6.25
CA ALA A 404 13.26 3.14 5.62
C ALA A 404 13.52 2.29 4.36
N VAL A 405 14.47 2.71 3.52
CA VAL A 405 14.85 1.97 2.31
C VAL A 405 15.56 0.66 2.67
N GLU A 406 16.48 0.67 3.64
CA GLU A 406 17.18 -0.54 4.12
C GLU A 406 16.19 -1.60 4.62
N LEU A 407 15.23 -1.20 5.47
CA LEU A 407 14.17 -2.10 5.95
C LEU A 407 13.29 -2.64 4.82
N ALA A 408 13.02 -1.83 3.79
CA ALA A 408 12.27 -2.29 2.62
C ALA A 408 13.12 -3.25 1.76
N THR A 409 14.41 -2.97 1.56
CA THR A 409 15.36 -3.88 0.90
C THR A 409 15.51 -5.20 1.66
N GLU A 410 15.33 -5.21 2.98
CA GLU A 410 15.29 -6.44 3.78
C GLU A 410 14.04 -7.29 3.54
N GLY A 411 12.98 -6.73 2.93
CA GLY A 411 11.76 -7.44 2.54
C GLY A 411 10.50 -6.98 3.28
N HIS A 412 10.59 -5.97 4.16
CA HIS A 412 9.47 -5.53 4.99
C HIS A 412 8.44 -4.67 4.22
N ALA A 413 7.23 -4.58 4.76
CA ALA A 413 6.22 -3.60 4.34
C ALA A 413 6.40 -2.31 5.16
N VAL A 414 7.20 -1.40 4.64
CA VAL A 414 7.59 -0.14 5.28
C VAL A 414 6.65 0.99 4.86
N VAL A 415 6.16 1.75 5.83
CA VAL A 415 5.52 3.05 5.60
C VAL A 415 6.43 4.15 6.09
N LEU A 416 6.85 5.04 5.19
CA LEU A 416 7.62 6.24 5.50
C LEU A 416 6.69 7.45 5.51
N ILE A 417 6.45 8.03 6.68
CA ILE A 417 5.46 9.11 6.84
C ILE A 417 6.07 10.50 6.70
N GLY A 418 5.30 11.41 6.11
CA GLY A 418 5.56 12.85 6.09
C GLY A 418 4.30 13.66 6.33
N SER A 419 4.41 14.81 7.00
CA SER A 419 3.29 15.75 7.14
C SER A 419 2.92 16.41 5.82
N GLY A 420 1.65 16.75 5.65
CA GLY A 420 1.16 17.33 4.41
C GLY A 420 1.20 16.29 3.29
N ASP A 421 1.83 16.66 2.18
CA ASP A 421 2.17 15.73 1.11
C ASP A 421 3.65 15.32 1.22
N ALA A 422 3.93 14.02 1.15
CA ALA A 422 5.30 13.52 1.31
C ALA A 422 6.23 13.87 0.13
N GLY A 423 5.68 14.28 -1.01
CA GLY A 423 6.39 14.80 -2.17
C GLY A 423 6.81 16.26 -2.06
N LEU A 424 6.23 17.05 -1.14
CA LEU A 424 6.51 18.47 -1.02
C LEU A 424 7.39 18.78 0.20
N TYR A 425 8.68 18.99 -0.03
CA TYR A 425 9.69 19.29 1.02
C TYR A 425 9.70 18.25 2.15
N ALA A 426 9.52 16.99 1.79
CA ALA A 426 9.36 15.89 2.73
C ALA A 426 10.07 14.63 2.21
N MET A 427 9.67 13.46 2.72
CA MET A 427 10.46 12.23 2.66
C MET A 427 10.52 11.54 1.30
N ALA A 428 9.69 11.93 0.31
CA ALA A 428 9.67 11.22 -0.97
C ALA A 428 10.98 11.35 -1.76
N SER A 429 11.51 12.57 -1.92
CA SER A 429 12.76 12.82 -2.65
C SER A 429 13.94 12.03 -2.07
N PRO A 430 14.28 12.17 -0.76
CA PRO A 430 15.44 11.46 -0.21
C PRO A 430 15.27 9.93 -0.18
N ALA A 431 14.04 9.42 -0.12
CA ALA A 431 13.79 7.98 -0.18
C ALA A 431 13.92 7.43 -1.60
N LEU A 432 13.36 8.12 -2.60
CA LEU A 432 13.43 7.71 -4.01
C LEU A 432 14.83 7.84 -4.61
N GLU A 433 15.68 8.72 -4.08
CA GLU A 433 17.10 8.77 -4.44
C GLU A 433 17.89 7.54 -3.98
N LEU A 434 17.39 6.81 -2.98
CA LEU A 434 18.05 5.65 -2.39
C LEU A 434 17.42 4.31 -2.79
N ALA A 435 16.11 4.28 -3.06
CA ALA A 435 15.38 3.07 -3.41
C ALA A 435 15.81 2.52 -4.78
N GLY A 436 16.27 1.27 -4.80
CA GLY A 436 16.62 0.55 -6.02
C GLY A 436 15.44 -0.23 -6.62
N ALA A 437 15.72 -0.99 -7.69
CA ALA A 437 14.74 -1.88 -8.34
C ALA A 437 14.40 -3.15 -7.51
N ASP A 438 15.09 -3.32 -6.37
CA ASP A 438 14.91 -4.40 -5.39
C ASP A 438 13.77 -4.13 -4.39
N VAL A 439 13.14 -2.95 -4.45
CA VAL A 439 12.03 -2.54 -3.58
C VAL A 439 10.85 -2.06 -4.42
N ASP A 440 9.64 -2.51 -4.06
CA ASP A 440 8.41 -1.98 -4.64
C ASP A 440 8.06 -0.65 -3.96
N VAL A 441 8.05 0.45 -4.70
CA VAL A 441 7.78 1.79 -4.14
C VAL A 441 6.41 2.31 -4.55
N GLU A 442 5.62 2.78 -3.58
CA GLU A 442 4.34 3.45 -3.78
C GLU A 442 4.32 4.82 -3.08
N ALA A 443 3.75 5.84 -3.71
CA ALA A 443 3.50 7.13 -3.09
C ALA A 443 2.00 7.35 -2.84
N VAL A 444 1.65 7.74 -1.61
CA VAL A 444 0.29 8.07 -1.21
C VAL A 444 0.19 9.58 -0.93
N PRO A 445 -0.60 10.32 -1.73
CA PRO A 445 -0.66 11.78 -1.61
C PRO A 445 -1.39 12.21 -0.34
N GLY A 446 -1.05 13.42 0.12
CA GLY A 446 -1.68 14.07 1.26
C GLY A 446 -2.05 15.53 0.97
N VAL A 447 -2.98 16.08 1.74
CA VAL A 447 -3.32 17.51 1.64
C VAL A 447 -2.14 18.33 2.15
N THR A 448 -1.48 19.06 1.26
CA THR A 448 -0.33 19.90 1.65
C THR A 448 -0.76 21.10 2.51
N ALA A 449 0.15 21.56 3.37
CA ALA A 449 -0.09 22.68 4.29
C ALA A 449 -0.50 23.97 3.55
N ALA A 450 -0.02 24.22 2.33
CA ALA A 450 -0.41 25.37 1.52
C ALA A 450 -1.88 25.38 1.13
N LEU A 451 -2.45 24.23 0.75
CA LEU A 451 -3.86 24.14 0.38
C LEU A 451 -4.75 24.26 1.62
N ALA A 452 -4.33 23.64 2.74
CA ALA A 452 -5.00 23.80 4.03
C ALA A 452 -5.00 25.29 4.47
N ALA A 453 -3.85 25.96 4.39
CA ALA A 453 -3.72 27.38 4.69
C ALA A 453 -4.54 28.25 3.72
N SER A 454 -4.52 27.96 2.43
CA SER A 454 -5.30 28.69 1.42
C SER A 454 -6.79 28.64 1.73
N ALA A 455 -7.33 27.47 2.08
CA ALA A 455 -8.74 27.31 2.43
C ALA A 455 -9.16 28.15 3.65
N LEU A 456 -8.25 28.32 4.62
CA LEU A 456 -8.48 29.15 5.81
C LEU A 456 -8.40 30.65 5.52
N LEU A 457 -7.64 31.05 4.49
CA LEU A 457 -7.43 32.45 4.10
C LEU A 457 -8.44 32.95 3.06
N GLY A 458 -9.01 32.06 2.25
CA GLY A 458 -9.90 32.37 1.14
C GLY A 458 -9.51 31.63 -0.14
N ALA A 459 -9.06 32.38 -1.15
CA ALA A 459 -8.55 31.84 -2.41
C ALA A 459 -7.22 32.53 -2.84
N PRO A 460 -6.19 32.59 -1.96
CA PRO A 460 -4.91 33.17 -2.31
C PRO A 460 -4.22 32.42 -3.46
N LEU A 461 -4.39 31.09 -3.54
CA LEU A 461 -3.83 30.24 -4.61
C LEU A 461 -4.76 30.11 -5.82
N GLY A 462 -5.68 31.07 -6.01
CA GLY A 462 -6.65 31.06 -7.10
C GLY A 462 -6.05 31.25 -8.49
N HIS A 463 -4.81 31.71 -8.59
CA HIS A 463 -4.03 31.92 -9.82
C HIS A 463 -2.66 31.23 -9.69
N ASP A 464 -1.81 31.39 -10.70
CA ASP A 464 -0.42 30.93 -10.71
C ASP A 464 0.32 31.29 -9.42
N HIS A 465 0.98 30.29 -8.87
CA HIS A 465 1.66 30.36 -7.58
C HIS A 465 2.88 29.44 -7.56
N ALA A 466 3.77 29.68 -6.61
CA ALA A 466 4.96 28.87 -6.41
C ALA A 466 5.12 28.50 -4.94
N TYR A 467 5.52 27.25 -4.68
CA TYR A 467 6.02 26.83 -3.38
C TYR A 467 7.52 27.11 -3.31
N VAL A 468 7.96 27.75 -2.22
CA VAL A 468 9.38 28.01 -1.97
C VAL A 468 9.69 27.67 -0.51
N SER A 469 10.58 26.71 -0.29
CA SER A 469 11.17 26.48 1.04
C SER A 469 12.27 27.50 1.30
N LEU A 470 12.24 28.13 2.47
CA LEU A 470 13.32 29.03 2.94
C LEU A 470 14.38 28.31 3.78
N SER A 471 14.33 26.97 3.86
CA SER A 471 15.37 26.18 4.50
C SER A 471 16.60 26.09 3.60
N ASP A 472 17.72 26.62 4.09
CA ASP A 472 19.02 26.59 3.44
C ASP A 472 19.89 25.38 3.85
N LEU A 473 19.31 24.42 4.59
CA LEU A 473 20.02 23.24 5.09
C LEU A 473 20.63 22.39 3.97
N HIS A 474 19.87 22.18 2.89
CA HIS A 474 20.29 21.37 1.73
C HIS A 474 20.28 22.16 0.42
N THR A 475 19.93 23.45 0.46
CA THR A 475 19.92 24.33 -0.71
C THR A 475 20.66 25.61 -0.38
N PRO A 476 21.77 25.94 -1.06
CA PRO A 476 22.49 27.17 -0.83
C PRO A 476 21.57 28.40 -0.95
N TRP A 477 21.64 29.31 0.01
CA TRP A 477 20.80 30.52 0.04
C TRP A 477 20.79 31.33 -1.26
N PRO A 478 21.91 31.53 -1.99
CA PRO A 478 21.89 32.23 -3.28
C PRO A 478 20.95 31.60 -4.32
N VAL A 479 20.78 30.27 -4.31
CA VAL A 479 19.84 29.57 -5.19
C VAL A 479 18.39 29.88 -4.80
N ILE A 480 18.10 29.94 -3.49
CA ILE A 480 16.77 30.31 -2.98
C ILE A 480 16.45 31.77 -3.34
N VAL A 481 17.42 32.67 -3.24
CA VAL A 481 17.29 34.08 -3.66
C VAL A 481 16.94 34.19 -5.15
N GLU A 482 17.61 33.45 -6.03
CA GLU A 482 17.26 33.44 -7.46
C GLU A 482 15.85 32.91 -7.71
N ARG A 483 15.42 31.86 -7.01
CA ARG A 483 14.04 31.36 -7.07
C ARG A 483 13.03 32.42 -6.63
N LEU A 484 13.31 33.12 -5.52
CA LEU A 484 12.46 34.20 -5.02
C LEU A 484 12.39 35.38 -6.00
N ARG A 485 13.51 35.75 -6.63
CA ARG A 485 13.54 36.78 -7.68
C ARG A 485 12.72 36.38 -8.90
N ALA A 486 12.80 35.13 -9.33
CA ALA A 486 11.99 34.62 -10.44
C ALA A 486 10.49 34.63 -10.11
N VAL A 487 10.12 34.16 -8.92
CA VAL A 487 8.73 34.20 -8.41
C VAL A 487 8.20 35.63 -8.31
N ALA A 488 9.03 36.56 -7.83
CA ALA A 488 8.68 37.98 -7.75
C ALA A 488 8.55 38.63 -9.14
N GLY A 489 9.50 38.38 -10.04
CA GLY A 489 9.53 38.95 -11.38
C GLY A 489 8.39 38.45 -12.28
N ALA A 490 7.92 37.23 -12.05
CA ALA A 490 6.76 36.65 -12.73
C ALA A 490 5.41 36.97 -12.04
N ASP A 491 5.42 37.77 -10.96
CA ASP A 491 4.24 38.14 -10.16
C ASP A 491 3.39 36.96 -9.65
N LEU A 492 4.03 35.82 -9.38
CA LEU A 492 3.35 34.63 -8.87
C LEU A 492 3.02 34.79 -7.39
N VAL A 493 1.89 34.23 -6.92
CA VAL A 493 1.65 34.13 -5.46
C VAL A 493 2.75 33.25 -4.85
N ALA A 494 3.39 33.73 -3.78
CA ALA A 494 4.50 33.03 -3.15
C ALA A 494 4.01 32.32 -1.88
N CYS A 495 4.15 31.00 -1.84
CA CYS A 495 3.83 30.20 -0.66
C CYS A 495 5.13 29.70 -0.03
N LEU A 496 5.48 30.31 1.10
CA LEU A 496 6.75 30.12 1.78
C LEU A 496 6.63 29.01 2.84
N TYR A 497 7.41 27.95 2.64
CA TYR A 497 7.59 26.83 3.57
C TYR A 497 8.85 27.02 4.40
N ASN A 498 8.88 26.38 5.57
CA ASN A 498 9.99 26.48 6.53
C ASN A 498 10.44 27.93 6.78
N PRO A 499 9.50 28.87 6.98
CA PRO A 499 9.74 30.28 6.70
C PRO A 499 10.70 30.94 7.70
N ARG A 500 10.64 30.54 8.98
CA ARG A 500 11.41 31.19 10.06
C ARG A 500 11.66 30.23 11.20
N SER A 501 12.89 30.22 11.72
CA SER A 501 13.27 29.47 12.94
C SER A 501 14.00 30.38 13.92
N LYS A 502 14.35 29.87 15.12
CA LYS A 502 15.18 30.62 16.08
C LYS A 502 16.53 31.04 15.48
N ALA A 503 17.09 30.22 14.59
CA ALA A 503 18.38 30.48 13.93
C ALA A 503 18.23 31.16 12.55
N ARG A 504 17.08 30.97 11.88
CA ARG A 504 16.81 31.50 10.52
C ARG A 504 15.85 32.67 10.58
N THR A 505 16.37 33.85 10.89
CA THR A 505 15.59 35.11 10.94
C THR A 505 15.90 36.03 9.76
N ALA A 506 17.14 36.06 9.29
CA ALA A 506 17.59 36.93 8.19
C ALA A 506 17.02 36.50 6.84
N GLN A 507 16.97 35.20 6.54
CA GLN A 507 16.44 34.63 5.30
C GLN A 507 14.99 35.06 5.06
N PHE A 508 14.17 35.07 6.12
CA PHE A 508 12.78 35.49 6.03
C PHE A 508 12.65 36.97 5.67
N ALA A 509 13.42 37.83 6.35
CA ALA A 509 13.42 39.26 6.08
C ALA A 509 13.89 39.58 4.65
N GLU A 510 14.95 38.92 4.17
CA GLU A 510 15.44 39.07 2.81
C GLU A 510 14.42 38.57 1.77
N ALA A 511 13.73 37.45 2.04
CA ALA A 511 12.67 36.97 1.16
C ALA A 511 11.54 38.00 1.01
N LEU A 512 11.06 38.58 2.11
CA LEU A 512 10.05 39.65 2.06
C LEU A 512 10.56 40.89 1.31
N ALA A 513 11.83 41.26 1.51
CA ALA A 513 12.44 42.39 0.80
C ALA A 513 12.55 42.15 -0.72
N ILE A 514 12.87 40.92 -1.15
CA ILE A 514 12.88 40.54 -2.58
C ILE A 514 11.48 40.65 -3.17
N LEU A 515 10.48 40.07 -2.51
CA LEU A 515 9.09 40.12 -2.98
C LEU A 515 8.57 41.58 -3.02
N GLY A 516 8.92 42.40 -2.02
CA GLY A 516 8.51 43.80 -1.91
C GLY A 516 9.08 44.74 -2.98
N LYS A 517 10.11 44.33 -3.73
CA LYS A 517 10.58 45.09 -4.90
C LYS A 517 9.59 45.04 -6.07
N HIS A 518 8.72 44.05 -6.10
CA HIS A 518 7.77 43.80 -7.20
C HIS A 518 6.31 43.97 -6.78
N ARG A 519 6.04 44.23 -5.49
CA ARG A 519 4.71 44.18 -4.90
C ARG A 519 4.43 45.46 -4.11
N PRO A 520 3.22 46.04 -4.17
CA PRO A 520 2.83 47.14 -3.31
C PRO A 520 2.95 46.79 -1.82
N PRO A 521 3.27 47.75 -0.93
CA PRO A 521 3.34 47.55 0.52
C PRO A 521 2.05 46.96 1.12
N GLU A 522 0.89 47.26 0.52
CA GLU A 522 -0.45 46.83 0.94
C GLU A 522 -0.82 45.42 0.46
N THR A 523 0.07 44.76 -0.29
CA THR A 523 -0.17 43.40 -0.81
C THR A 523 -0.58 42.47 0.33
N PRO A 524 -1.73 41.77 0.21
CA PRO A 524 -2.19 40.87 1.25
C PRO A 524 -1.20 39.73 1.51
N VAL A 525 -0.99 39.43 2.79
CA VAL A 525 -0.20 38.29 3.25
C VAL A 525 -1.00 37.51 4.28
N GLY A 526 -1.08 36.20 4.08
CA GLY A 526 -1.63 35.27 5.05
C GLY A 526 -0.53 34.53 5.79
N VAL A 527 -0.56 34.53 7.12
CA VAL A 527 0.26 33.67 7.98
C VAL A 527 -0.66 32.67 8.65
N VAL A 528 -0.49 31.39 8.33
CA VAL A 528 -1.26 30.31 8.93
C VAL A 528 -0.32 29.41 9.71
N ARG A 529 -0.50 29.38 11.02
CA ARG A 529 0.21 28.49 11.93
C ARG A 529 -0.68 27.32 12.28
N ASP A 530 -0.13 26.10 12.29
CA ASP A 530 -0.85 24.91 12.74
C ASP A 530 -2.17 24.66 12.00
N ALA A 531 -2.17 24.84 10.68
CA ALA A 531 -3.35 24.60 9.84
C ALA A 531 -3.98 23.23 10.16
N SER A 532 -5.27 23.25 10.49
CA SER A 532 -6.07 22.07 10.83
C SER A 532 -5.57 21.29 12.06
N ARG A 533 -4.87 21.95 12.99
CA ARG A 533 -4.50 21.38 14.31
C ARG A 533 -5.06 22.22 15.44
N ALA A 534 -5.05 21.71 16.66
CA ALA A 534 -5.56 22.41 17.85
C ALA A 534 -4.92 23.80 18.08
N GLY A 535 -3.67 24.01 17.63
CA GLY A 535 -2.94 25.27 17.74
C GLY A 535 -3.19 26.28 16.61
N GLN A 536 -4.19 26.04 15.74
CA GLN A 536 -4.42 26.83 14.52
C GLN A 536 -4.54 28.33 14.81
N ARG A 537 -3.76 29.14 14.08
CA ARG A 537 -3.89 30.60 14.06
C ARG A 537 -3.82 31.11 12.63
N VAL A 538 -4.74 31.99 12.28
CA VAL A 538 -4.85 32.60 10.94
C VAL A 538 -4.69 34.10 11.11
N HIS A 539 -3.67 34.66 10.49
CA HIS A 539 -3.40 36.09 10.50
C HIS A 539 -3.39 36.61 9.06
N LEU A 540 -4.33 37.51 8.75
CA LEU A 540 -4.29 38.31 7.52
C LEU A 540 -3.65 39.65 7.84
N THR A 541 -2.62 39.99 7.08
CA THR A 541 -1.82 41.20 7.22
C THR A 541 -1.39 41.70 5.84
N THR A 542 -0.52 42.70 5.79
CA THR A 542 0.09 43.21 4.55
C THR A 542 1.59 42.91 4.52
N LEU A 543 2.18 43.00 3.33
CA LEU A 543 3.62 42.83 3.16
C LEU A 543 4.42 43.82 4.01
N ALA A 544 4.00 45.09 4.06
CA ALA A 544 4.64 46.10 4.90
C ALA A 544 4.56 45.76 6.40
N ALA A 545 3.37 45.40 6.88
CA ALA A 545 3.16 45.10 8.30
C ALA A 545 3.93 43.86 8.74
N LEU A 546 3.96 42.80 7.92
CA LEU A 546 4.74 41.60 8.23
C LEU A 546 6.25 41.84 8.16
N THR A 547 6.71 42.73 7.27
CA THR A 547 8.12 43.12 7.20
C THR A 547 8.54 43.89 8.46
N ALA A 548 7.65 44.74 8.99
CA ALA A 548 7.90 45.50 10.21
C ALA A 548 7.88 44.61 11.47
N ASP A 549 6.98 43.63 11.54
CA ASP A 549 6.89 42.68 12.66
C ASP A 549 6.69 41.23 12.18
N PRO A 550 7.80 40.48 11.99
CA PRO A 550 7.75 39.08 11.59
C PRO A 550 7.56 38.12 12.78
N SER A 551 7.29 38.61 13.99
CA SER A 551 7.25 37.79 15.22
C SER A 551 6.17 36.70 15.20
N ILE A 552 5.11 36.90 14.42
CA ILE A 552 3.99 35.97 14.26
C ILE A 552 4.33 34.71 13.42
N VAL A 553 5.51 34.66 12.79
CA VAL A 553 5.95 33.55 11.93
C VAL A 553 6.96 32.66 12.64
N ASP A 554 6.71 31.35 12.62
CA ASP A 554 7.61 30.32 13.15
C ASP A 554 7.69 29.08 12.24
N MET A 555 8.37 28.01 12.67
CA MET A 555 8.55 26.78 11.90
C MET A 555 7.25 26.00 11.65
N ARG A 556 6.17 26.32 12.37
CA ARG A 556 4.84 25.70 12.21
C ARG A 556 3.92 26.55 11.34
N SER A 557 4.46 27.60 10.73
CA SER A 557 3.74 28.56 9.90
C SER A 557 3.97 28.29 8.41
N VAL A 558 2.92 28.50 7.61
CA VAL A 558 3.01 28.68 6.16
C VAL A 558 2.63 30.14 5.87
N VAL A 559 3.43 30.82 5.04
CA VAL A 559 3.22 32.24 4.70
C VAL A 559 2.85 32.36 3.22
N LEU A 560 1.67 32.88 2.92
CA LEU A 560 1.19 33.13 1.56
C LEU A 560 1.27 34.63 1.28
N VAL A 561 2.22 35.04 0.45
CA VAL A 561 2.36 36.43 -0.01
C VAL A 561 1.67 36.56 -1.35
N GLY A 562 0.64 37.40 -1.42
CA GLY A 562 -0.15 37.63 -2.64
C GLY A 562 0.68 38.21 -3.79
N SER A 563 0.20 38.04 -5.02
CA SER A 563 0.66 38.78 -6.20
C SER A 563 0.30 40.27 -6.10
N SER A 564 0.77 41.08 -7.04
CA SER A 564 0.36 42.49 -7.20
C SER A 564 -1.16 42.67 -7.37
N ARG A 565 -1.86 41.60 -7.78
CA ARG A 565 -3.31 41.58 -8.02
C ARG A 565 -4.13 41.05 -6.85
N SER A 566 -3.48 40.46 -5.86
CA SER A 566 -4.17 39.88 -4.72
C SER A 566 -4.80 40.98 -3.86
N ARG A 567 -6.03 40.74 -3.40
CA ARG A 567 -6.80 41.72 -2.61
C ARG A 567 -7.60 41.06 -1.50
N LEU A 568 -8.00 41.84 -0.52
CA LEU A 568 -8.98 41.41 0.48
C LEU A 568 -10.40 41.63 -0.04
N VAL A 569 -11.23 40.59 0.01
CA VAL A 569 -12.64 40.62 -0.36
C VAL A 569 -13.45 40.11 0.83
N ALA A 570 -14.15 41.01 1.51
CA ALA A 570 -14.94 40.70 2.71
C ALA A 570 -14.14 39.84 3.73
N GLY A 571 -12.93 40.30 4.06
CA GLY A 571 -12.04 39.63 5.02
C GLY A 571 -11.33 38.38 4.50
N ARG A 572 -11.44 38.04 3.21
CA ARG A 572 -10.76 36.89 2.59
C ARG A 572 -9.70 37.34 1.62
N MET A 573 -8.55 36.68 1.63
CA MET A 573 -7.50 36.90 0.63
C MET A 573 -7.88 36.21 -0.68
N VAL A 574 -7.92 36.98 -1.77
CA VAL A 574 -8.31 36.49 -3.09
C VAL A 574 -7.29 36.93 -4.13
N THR A 575 -6.79 35.98 -4.90
CA THR A 575 -6.05 36.26 -6.14
C THR A 575 -7.00 36.03 -7.32
N PRO A 576 -7.41 37.08 -8.06
CA PRO A 576 -8.43 36.96 -9.10
C PRO A 576 -7.97 36.10 -10.28
N ARG A 577 -8.87 35.29 -10.84
CA ARG A 577 -8.72 34.64 -12.16
C ARG A 577 -9.20 35.61 -13.24
N GLU A 578 -8.35 35.99 -14.18
CA GLU A 578 -8.64 37.02 -15.20
C GLU A 578 -9.53 36.54 -16.35
N TYR A 579 -10.56 35.76 -16.06
CA TYR A 579 -11.54 35.42 -17.09
C TYR A 579 -12.67 36.44 -17.03
N THR A 580 -12.94 37.09 -18.17
CA THR A 580 -14.29 37.55 -18.45
C THR A 580 -15.11 36.27 -18.50
N TRP A 581 -15.86 35.96 -17.44
CA TRP A 581 -16.83 34.87 -17.48
C TRP A 581 -17.72 35.14 -18.69
N LEU A 582 -17.72 34.22 -19.67
CA LEU A 582 -18.60 34.33 -20.83
C LEU A 582 -20.02 34.45 -20.27
N SER A 583 -20.57 35.65 -20.37
CA SER A 583 -21.90 36.03 -19.91
C SER A 583 -22.99 35.47 -20.81
#